data_AF-A0A8J1ZL25-F1
#
_entry.id   AF-A0A8J1ZL25-F1
#
_cell.length_a   1.000
_cell.length_b   1.000
_cell.length_c   1.000
_cell.angle_alpha   90.00
_cell.angle_beta   90.00
_cell.angle_gamma   90.00
#
_symmetry.space_group_name_H-M   'P 1'
#
loop_
_entity.id
_entity.type
_entity.pdbx_description
1 polymer ?
#
loop_
_entity_poly.entity_id
_entity_poly.type
_entity_poly.pdbx_seq_one_letter_code
_entity_poly.pdbx_strand_id
1 'polypeptide(L)'
;MEHADYVRKKVDPLLDKIVAGLITDRPEDVIGYMIRFLDKPEPSLRDQEREVRHNIEELQIDIESLESKISENESNKASLPPVEGAQDSAPAAEEESNVAADPEPPASGIESGEA
;
A
#
# COMPACT_ATOMS: atom_id res chain seq x y z
N MET A 1 -6.58 -27.28 32.52
CA MET A 1 -5.40 -26.82 31.75
C MET A 1 -5.66 -26.93 30.25
N GLU A 2 -6.14 -28.10 29.76
CA GLU A 2 -6.44 -28.31 28.32
C GLU A 2 -7.37 -27.27 27.67
N HIS A 3 -8.40 -26.80 28.37
CA HIS A 3 -9.29 -25.78 27.81
C HIS A 3 -8.60 -24.45 27.50
N ALA A 4 -7.67 -24.01 28.35
CA ALA A 4 -6.93 -22.76 28.12
C ALA A 4 -5.96 -22.91 26.94
N ASP A 5 -5.32 -24.07 26.80
CA ASP A 5 -4.45 -24.37 25.67
C ASP A 5 -5.24 -24.49 24.36
N TYR A 6 -6.45 -25.03 24.40
CA TYR A 6 -7.34 -25.10 23.25
C TYR A 6 -7.74 -23.69 22.77
N VAL A 7 -8.18 -22.83 23.69
CA VAL A 7 -8.52 -21.43 23.37
C VAL A 7 -7.32 -20.74 22.74
N ARG A 8 -6.15 -20.84 23.37
CA ARG A 8 -4.93 -20.18 22.88
C ARG A 8 -4.47 -20.68 21.51
N LYS A 9 -4.60 -21.97 21.24
CA LYS A 9 -4.09 -22.56 19.99
C LYS A 9 -5.06 -22.48 18.82
N LYS A 10 -6.36 -22.39 19.09
CA LYS A 10 -7.41 -22.52 18.06
C LYS A 10 -8.33 -21.31 17.97
N VAL A 11 -8.66 -20.69 19.10
CA VAL A 11 -9.63 -19.59 19.15
C VAL A 11 -8.92 -18.24 18.97
N ASP A 12 -7.83 -17.99 19.72
CA ASP A 12 -7.12 -16.71 19.64
C ASP A 12 -6.65 -16.37 18.21
N PRO A 13 -6.01 -17.29 17.45
CA PRO A 13 -5.57 -16.98 16.09
C PRO A 13 -6.73 -16.70 15.12
N LEU A 14 -7.89 -17.30 15.35
CA LEU A 14 -9.09 -17.09 14.54
C LEU A 14 -9.69 -15.71 14.83
N LEU A 15 -9.75 -15.32 16.11
CA LEU A 15 -10.18 -13.99 16.52
C LEU A 15 -9.27 -12.90 15.97
N ASP A 16 -7.95 -13.09 16.02
CA ASP A 16 -6.98 -12.13 15.46
C ASP A 16 -7.20 -11.89 13.96
N LYS A 17 -7.46 -12.96 13.19
CA LYS A 17 -7.76 -12.86 11.75
C LYS A 17 -9.07 -12.10 11.50
N ILE A 18 -10.11 -12.39 12.27
CA ILE A 18 -11.41 -11.71 12.16
C ILE A 18 -11.24 -10.22 12.45
N VAL A 19 -10.53 -9.88 13.53
CA VAL A 19 -10.30 -8.47 13.92
C VAL A 19 -9.48 -7.74 12.86
N ALA A 20 -8.40 -8.34 12.36
CA ALA A 20 -7.59 -7.74 11.30
C ALA A 20 -8.41 -7.50 10.01
N GLY A 21 -9.26 -8.46 9.64
CA GLY A 21 -10.18 -8.36 8.51
C GLY A 21 -11.21 -7.24 8.69
N LEU A 22 -11.83 -7.14 9.87
CA LEU A 22 -12.81 -6.08 10.17
C LEU A 22 -12.19 -4.67 10.09
N ILE A 23 -10.95 -4.50 10.56
CA ILE A 23 -10.24 -3.21 10.51
C ILE A 23 -9.93 -2.81 9.05
N THR A 24 -9.56 -3.80 8.24
CA THR A 24 -9.10 -3.58 6.85
C THR A 24 -10.28 -3.37 5.90
N ASP A 25 -11.24 -4.30 5.91
CA ASP A 25 -12.32 -4.35 4.92
C ASP A 25 -13.50 -3.46 5.33
N ARG A 26 -13.61 -3.11 6.62
CA ARG A 26 -14.70 -2.30 7.22
C ARG A 26 -16.09 -2.68 6.68
N PRO A 27 -16.49 -3.95 6.80
CA PRO A 27 -17.76 -4.41 6.24
C PRO A 27 -18.94 -3.73 6.94
N GLU A 28 -19.98 -3.42 6.17
CA GLU A 28 -21.23 -2.87 6.68
C GLU A 28 -21.98 -3.88 7.58
N ASP A 29 -21.92 -5.16 7.21
CA ASP A 29 -22.44 -6.27 8.01
C ASP A 29 -21.31 -7.02 8.72
N VAL A 30 -21.01 -6.57 9.93
CA VAL A 30 -19.98 -7.16 10.80
C VAL A 30 -20.32 -8.61 11.17
N ILE A 31 -21.59 -8.91 11.46
CA ILE A 31 -22.00 -10.25 11.91
C ILE A 31 -21.89 -11.25 10.76
N GLY A 32 -22.40 -10.90 9.57
CA GLY A 32 -22.26 -11.73 8.38
C GLY A 32 -20.80 -11.95 7.99
N TYR A 33 -19.95 -10.94 8.16
CA TYR A 33 -18.51 -11.06 7.95
C TYR A 33 -17.88 -12.07 8.91
N MET A 34 -18.14 -11.96 10.22
CA MET A 34 -17.61 -12.89 11.23
C MET A 34 -18.07 -14.33 10.97
N ILE A 35 -19.35 -14.55 10.65
CA ILE A 35 -19.90 -15.87 10.36
C ILE A 35 -19.16 -16.51 9.18
N ARG A 36 -18.86 -15.75 8.11
CA ARG A 36 -18.08 -16.28 6.97
C ARG A 36 -16.69 -16.78 7.36
N PHE A 37 -16.06 -16.22 8.39
CA PHE A 37 -14.77 -16.71 8.89
C PHE A 37 -14.90 -17.97 9.74
N LEU A 38 -16.03 -18.15 10.41
CA LEU A 38 -16.33 -19.35 11.20
C LEU A 38 -16.78 -20.52 10.31
N ASP A 39 -17.47 -20.22 9.21
CA ASP A 39 -18.10 -21.19 8.32
C ASP A 39 -17.18 -21.66 7.19
N LYS A 40 -16.12 -20.90 6.89
CA LYS A 40 -15.10 -21.31 5.92
C LYS A 40 -14.09 -22.23 6.58
N PRO A 41 -13.96 -23.50 6.14
CA PRO A 41 -12.80 -24.30 6.51
C PRO A 41 -11.55 -23.55 6.03
N GLU A 42 -10.52 -23.45 6.89
CA GLU A 42 -9.25 -22.89 6.45
C GLU A 42 -8.80 -23.64 5.18
N PRO A 43 -8.55 -22.92 4.07
CA PRO A 43 -8.07 -23.56 2.86
C PRO A 43 -6.81 -24.33 3.23
N SER A 44 -6.70 -25.57 2.74
CA SER A 44 -5.52 -26.36 3.06
C SER A 44 -4.28 -25.62 2.55
N LEU A 45 -3.13 -25.87 3.17
CA LEU A 45 -1.87 -25.28 2.70
C LEU A 45 -1.62 -25.54 1.21
N ARG A 46 -2.15 -26.65 0.66
CA ARG A 46 -2.09 -26.97 -0.77
C ARG A 46 -3.00 -26.11 -1.63
N ASP A 47 -4.16 -25.73 -1.12
CA ASP A 47 -5.09 -24.83 -1.83
C ASP A 47 -4.52 -23.41 -1.85
N GLN A 48 -3.97 -22.96 -0.73
CA GLN A 48 -3.24 -21.68 -0.66
C GLN A 48 -2.02 -21.67 -1.58
N GLU A 49 -1.22 -22.74 -1.61
CA GLU A 49 -0.06 -22.82 -2.52
C GLU A 49 -0.50 -22.74 -3.99
N ARG A 50 -1.60 -23.41 -4.36
CA ARG A 50 -2.15 -23.35 -5.72
C ARG A 50 -2.63 -21.95 -6.08
N GLU A 51 -3.36 -21.30 -5.18
CA GLU A 51 -3.84 -19.93 -5.38
C GLU A 51 -2.70 -18.94 -5.53
N VAL A 52 -1.66 -19.04 -4.69
CA VAL A 52 -0.46 -18.19 -4.80
C VAL A 52 0.26 -18.43 -6.13
N ARG A 53 0.44 -19.68 -6.56
CA ARG A 53 1.06 -19.98 -7.87
C ARG A 53 0.26 -19.39 -9.03
N HIS A 54 -1.06 -19.53 -8.99
CA HIS A 54 -1.94 -18.97 -10.01
C HIS A 54 -1.84 -17.43 -10.07
N ASN A 55 -1.88 -16.76 -8.92
CA ASN A 55 -1.74 -15.31 -8.85
C ASN A 55 -0.37 -14.83 -9.35
N ILE A 56 0.70 -15.59 -9.09
CA ILE A 56 2.04 -15.29 -9.63
C ILE A 56 2.04 -15.37 -11.16
N GLU A 57 1.42 -16.40 -11.74
CA GLU A 57 1.33 -16.56 -13.20
C GLU A 57 0.54 -15.41 -13.85
N GLU A 58 -0.60 -15.01 -13.26
CA GLU A 58 -1.37 -13.86 -13.76
C GLU A 58 -0.57 -12.55 -13.69
N LEU A 59 0.12 -12.30 -12.57
CA LEU A 59 0.96 -11.10 -12.43
C LEU A 59 2.12 -11.08 -13.42
N GLN A 60 2.70 -12.24 -13.75
CA GLN A 60 3.75 -12.33 -14.78
C GLN A 60 3.21 -11.94 -16.16
N ILE A 61 2.02 -12.42 -16.53
CA ILE A 61 1.36 -12.06 -17.79
C ILE A 61 1.07 -10.56 -17.85
N ASP A 62 0.59 -9.97 -16.75
CA ASP A 62 0.31 -8.55 -16.68
C ASP A 62 1.58 -7.70 -16.81
N ILE A 63 2.68 -8.13 -16.17
CA ILE A 63 3.99 -7.47 -16.30
C ILE A 63 4.46 -7.51 -17.76
N GLU A 64 4.45 -8.68 -18.40
CA GLU A 64 4.84 -8.80 -19.81
C GLU A 64 3.98 -7.92 -20.73
N SER A 65 2.67 -7.86 -20.47
CA SER A 65 1.75 -6.98 -21.20
C SER A 65 2.10 -5.50 -21.02
N LEU A 66 2.42 -5.09 -19.79
CA LEU A 66 2.79 -3.71 -19.48
C LEU A 66 4.15 -3.34 -20.08
N GLU A 67 5.15 -4.21 -19.99
CA GLU A 67 6.47 -4.01 -20.60
C GLU A 67 6.36 -3.87 -22.11
N SER A 68 5.53 -4.69 -22.77
CA SER A 68 5.24 -4.58 -24.19
C SER A 68 4.61 -3.23 -24.54
N LYS A 69 3.61 -2.78 -23.77
CA LYS A 69 2.97 -1.46 -23.97
C LYS A 69 3.93 -0.30 -23.75
N ILE A 70 4.84 -0.40 -22.78
CA ILE A 70 5.87 0.61 -22.54
C ILE A 70 6.81 0.69 -23.74
N SER A 71 7.31 -0.46 -24.21
CA SER A 71 8.21 -0.52 -25.37
C SER A 71 7.57 0.04 -26.65
N GLU A 72 6.28 -0.24 -26.88
CA GLU A 72 5.52 0.32 -27.99
C GLU A 72 5.38 1.86 -27.86
N ASN A 73 5.09 2.36 -26.67
CA ASN A 73 4.95 3.79 -26.41
C ASN A 73 6.29 4.54 -26.56
N GLU A 74 7.40 3.95 -26.11
CA GLU A 74 8.75 4.49 -26.32
C GLU A 74 9.13 4.51 -27.81
N SER A 75 8.81 3.45 -28.54
CA SER A 75 9.03 3.38 -29.99
C SER A 75 8.21 4.43 -30.75
N ASN A 76 6.97 4.67 -30.32
CA ASN A 76 6.09 5.68 -30.91
C ASN A 76 6.57 7.11 -30.59
N LYS A 77 7.12 7.37 -29.40
CA LYS A 77 7.74 8.66 -29.07
C LYS A 77 9.01 8.92 -29.88
N ALA A 78 9.81 7.90 -30.17
CA ALA A 78 11.01 8.02 -31.01
C ALA A 78 10.70 8.29 -32.49
N SER A 79 9.47 8.03 -32.95
CA SER A 79 9.01 8.31 -34.32
C SER A 79 8.36 9.69 -34.51
N LEU A 80 8.22 10.49 -33.46
CA LEU A 80 7.76 11.87 -33.62
C LEU A 80 8.91 12.70 -34.22
N PRO A 81 8.71 13.36 -35.39
CA PRO A 81 9.74 14.19 -35.99
C PRO A 81 10.08 15.35 -35.03
N PRO A 82 11.35 15.79 -35.01
CA PRO A 82 11.75 16.94 -34.21
C PRO A 82 10.93 18.14 -34.67
N VAL A 83 10.18 18.75 -33.74
CA VAL A 83 9.52 20.03 -33.97
C VAL A 83 10.64 21.09 -33.96
N GLU A 84 11.28 21.29 -35.10
CA GLU A 84 12.08 22.49 -35.34
C GLU A 84 11.15 23.69 -35.53
N GLY A 85 11.22 24.65 -34.59
CA GLY A 85 10.80 26.02 -34.86
C GLY A 85 10.07 26.71 -33.70
N ALA A 86 10.82 27.44 -32.85
CA ALA A 86 10.72 28.89 -32.71
C ALA A 86 11.59 29.43 -31.54
N GLN A 87 12.79 29.87 -31.90
CA GLN A 87 13.51 31.05 -31.41
C GLN A 87 13.42 31.44 -29.91
N ASP A 88 14.50 31.12 -29.20
CA ASP A 88 15.44 32.09 -28.60
C ASP A 88 14.92 33.51 -28.35
N SER A 89 14.75 33.85 -27.07
CA SER A 89 15.06 35.17 -26.49
C SER A 89 14.98 35.08 -24.97
N ALA A 90 16.08 34.72 -24.33
CA ALA A 90 16.43 35.29 -23.02
C ALA A 90 17.07 36.67 -23.29
N PRO A 91 16.94 37.67 -22.40
CA PRO A 91 17.86 37.67 -21.26
C PRO A 91 17.29 38.21 -19.93
N ALA A 92 17.87 37.66 -18.85
CA ALA A 92 18.28 38.28 -17.59
C ALA A 92 17.37 39.30 -16.88
N ALA A 93 16.93 38.92 -15.68
CA ALA A 93 17.08 39.77 -14.50
C ALA A 93 17.28 38.87 -13.27
N GLU A 94 18.53 38.84 -12.81
CA GLU A 94 18.86 38.43 -11.45
C GLU A 94 18.23 39.42 -10.46
N GLU A 95 17.64 38.91 -9.39
CA GLU A 95 17.55 39.58 -8.10
C GLU A 95 17.55 38.46 -7.04
N GLU A 96 18.70 38.29 -6.40
CA GLU A 96 18.85 37.54 -5.16
C GLU A 96 17.90 38.11 -4.09
N SER A 97 17.12 37.25 -3.42
CA SER A 97 16.50 37.66 -2.16
C SER A 97 16.45 36.51 -1.16
N ASN A 98 17.56 36.44 -0.43
CA ASN A 98 17.67 36.33 1.02
C ASN A 98 17.04 35.15 1.77
N VAL A 99 17.96 34.44 2.44
CA VAL A 99 17.79 33.46 3.51
C VAL A 99 16.96 34.01 4.68
N ALA A 100 15.97 33.24 5.15
CA ALA A 100 15.59 33.14 6.56
C ALA A 100 14.80 31.84 6.76
N ALA A 101 15.45 30.78 7.23
CA ALA A 101 15.45 30.39 8.65
C ALA A 101 14.19 29.60 9.03
N ASP A 102 14.31 28.29 8.88
CA ASP A 102 13.64 27.33 9.76
C ASP A 102 14.00 27.63 11.22
N PRO A 103 13.01 27.67 12.13
CA PRO A 103 13.22 26.92 13.35
C PRO A 103 12.05 26.02 13.73
N GLU A 104 12.44 24.81 14.11
CA GLU A 104 11.77 23.74 14.85
C GLU A 104 10.74 24.15 15.92
N PRO A 105 9.82 23.21 16.28
CA PRO A 105 8.70 23.48 17.18
C PRO A 105 9.16 23.74 18.62
N PRO A 106 8.45 24.58 19.39
CA PRO A 106 8.73 24.72 20.81
C PRO A 106 8.32 23.46 21.57
N ALA A 107 9.32 22.74 22.08
CA ALA A 107 9.17 21.91 23.27
C ALA A 107 9.04 22.82 24.51
N SER A 108 7.93 22.69 25.24
CA SER A 108 7.76 23.18 26.62
C SER A 108 6.64 22.33 27.22
N GLY A 109 6.83 21.50 28.25
CA GLY A 109 7.69 21.72 29.41
C GLY A 109 6.95 22.59 30.43
N ILE A 110 5.81 22.11 30.94
CA ILE A 110 5.16 22.70 32.11
C ILE A 110 5.32 21.71 33.27
N GLU A 111 6.43 21.90 33.98
CA GLU A 111 6.62 21.50 35.38
C GLU A 111 6.05 22.61 36.28
N SER A 112 5.68 22.26 37.51
CA SER A 112 5.15 23.07 38.63
C SER A 112 3.62 22.90 38.83
N GLY A 113 3.12 22.48 39.98
CA GLY A 113 3.75 22.24 41.27
C GLY A 113 2.69 21.86 42.31
N GLU A 114 3.20 21.31 43.40
CA GLU A 114 2.64 21.09 44.75
C GLU A 114 1.26 21.67 45.10
N ALA A 115 0.40 20.81 45.69
CA ALA A 115 0.02 20.87 47.10
C ALA A 115 -0.54 19.51 47.57
#